data_AF-A0A453LB34-F1
#
_entry.id   AF-A0A453LB34-F1
#
_cell.length_a   1.000
_cell.length_b   1.000
_cell.length_c   1.000
_cell.angle_alpha   90.00
_cell.angle_beta   90.00
_cell.angle_gamma   90.00
#
_symmetry.space_group_name_H-M   'P 1'
#
loop_
_entity.id
_entity.type
_entity.pdbx_description
1 polymer ?
#
loop_
_entity_poly.entity_id
_entity_poly.type
_entity_poly.pdbx_seq_one_letter_code
_entity_poly.pdbx_strand_id
1 'polypeptide(L)'
;DHVGPAVLHELEKFPVHSLGLPSLLSDPSAKTPEEALVHIFGEARRTTPSILYLPQFHLWWDTAHEQLRAVLLTLLNELASNLPVLLLGTSSVAFDELEEECASIFSSRNVYVPGGMLILFCLVVLT
;
A
#
# COMPACT_ATOMS: atom_id res chain seq x y z
N ASP A 1 -3.38 -8.54 -14.17
CA ASP A 1 -4.21 -7.64 -13.35
C ASP A 1 -5.28 -8.29 -12.46
N HIS A 2 -5.34 -9.63 -12.30
CA HIS A 2 -6.40 -10.25 -11.48
C HIS A 2 -5.95 -10.77 -10.12
N VAL A 3 -4.64 -10.82 -9.86
CA VAL A 3 -4.09 -11.39 -8.62
C VAL A 3 -4.45 -10.53 -7.41
N GLY A 4 -4.29 -9.20 -7.49
CA GLY A 4 -4.65 -8.29 -6.40
C GLY A 4 -6.11 -8.44 -5.95
N PRO A 5 -7.09 -8.29 -6.87
CA PRO A 5 -8.50 -8.52 -6.58
C PRO A 5 -8.82 -9.93 -6.05
N ALA A 6 -8.18 -10.97 -6.58
CA ALA A 6 -8.39 -12.34 -6.09
C ALA A 6 -7.89 -12.53 -4.65
N VAL A 7 -6.72 -11.98 -4.32
CA VAL A 7 -6.20 -11.98 -2.94
C VAL A 7 -7.12 -11.19 -2.02
N LEU A 8 -7.59 -10.02 -2.45
CA LEU A 8 -8.53 -9.23 -1.66
C LEU A 8 -9.88 -9.95 -1.45
N HIS A 9 -10.35 -10.74 -2.41
CA HIS A 9 -11.55 -11.55 -2.26
C HIS A 9 -11.38 -12.62 -1.17
N GLU A 10 -10.27 -13.34 -1.15
CA GLU A 10 -9.97 -14.30 -0.07
C GLU A 10 -9.83 -13.62 1.31
N LEU A 11 -9.48 -12.33 1.32
CA LEU A 11 -9.32 -11.49 2.49
C LEU A 11 -10.52 -10.58 2.80
N GLU A 12 -11.68 -10.80 2.16
CA GLU A 12 -12.86 -9.90 2.21
C GLU A 12 -13.41 -9.63 3.63
N LYS A 13 -13.04 -10.49 4.57
CA LYS A 13 -13.37 -10.42 6.01
C LYS A 13 -12.60 -9.32 6.75
N PHE A 14 -11.60 -8.69 6.14
CA PHE A 14 -10.85 -7.57 6.70
C PHE A 14 -11.19 -6.27 5.97
N PRO A 15 -11.33 -5.13 6.69
CA PRO A 15 -11.50 -3.83 6.06
C PRO A 15 -10.33 -3.50 5.12
N VAL A 16 -10.65 -3.11 3.90
CA VAL A 16 -9.68 -2.71 2.88
C VAL A 16 -9.68 -1.20 2.70
N HIS A 17 -8.52 -0.60 2.90
CA HIS A 17 -8.26 0.82 2.81
C HIS A 17 -7.37 1.08 1.58
N SER A 18 -7.97 1.60 0.51
CA SER A 18 -7.27 1.82 -0.75
C SER A 18 -6.41 3.09 -0.69
N LEU A 19 -5.12 2.93 -0.99
CA LEU A 19 -4.13 4.00 -1.12
C LEU A 19 -3.93 4.45 -2.57
N GLY A 20 -4.70 3.89 -3.52
CA GLY A 20 -4.62 4.29 -4.92
C GLY A 20 -4.94 5.78 -5.13
N LEU A 21 -4.28 6.42 -6.10
CA LEU A 21 -4.48 7.85 -6.38
C LEU A 21 -5.95 8.26 -6.56
N PRO A 22 -6.82 7.48 -7.24
CA PRO A 22 -8.24 7.81 -7.32
C PRO A 22 -8.93 7.90 -5.95
N SER A 23 -8.53 7.06 -4.99
CA SER A 23 -9.04 7.09 -3.62
C SER A 23 -8.57 8.34 -2.87
N LEU A 24 -7.29 8.71 -3.01
CA LEU A 24 -6.74 9.92 -2.37
C LEU A 24 -7.38 11.21 -2.91
N LEU A 25 -7.57 11.28 -4.22
CA LEU A 25 -8.12 12.47 -4.89
C LEU A 25 -9.63 12.62 -4.73
N SER A 26 -10.33 11.56 -4.30
CA SER A 26 -11.79 11.55 -4.14
C SER A 26 -12.22 11.61 -2.68
N ASP A 27 -11.29 11.70 -1.70
CA ASP A 27 -11.64 11.84 -0.29
C ASP A 27 -12.33 13.20 -0.06
N PRO A 28 -13.63 13.24 0.30
CA PRO A 28 -14.36 14.48 0.49
C PRO A 28 -13.93 15.25 1.75
N SER A 29 -13.21 14.60 2.66
CA SER A 29 -12.77 15.17 3.94
C SER A 29 -11.36 15.74 3.87
N ALA A 30 -10.62 15.48 2.79
CA ALA A 30 -9.25 15.94 2.61
C ALA A 30 -9.17 17.06 1.55
N LYS A 31 -8.32 18.06 1.81
CA LYS A 31 -8.03 19.14 0.85
C LYS A 31 -6.84 18.81 -0.05
N THR A 32 -6.00 17.85 0.35
CA THR A 32 -4.83 17.40 -0.40
C THR A 32 -4.70 15.87 -0.31
N PRO A 33 -4.02 15.21 -1.27
CA PRO A 33 -3.81 13.76 -1.21
C PRO A 33 -2.98 13.32 0.01
N GLU A 34 -2.13 14.17 0.56
CA GLU A 34 -1.41 13.92 1.81
C GLU A 34 -2.34 13.86 3.02
N GLU A 35 -3.30 14.79 3.11
CA GLU A 35 -4.32 14.76 4.16
C GLU A 35 -5.20 13.51 4.05
N ALA A 36 -5.55 13.11 2.81
CA ALA A 36 -6.27 11.87 2.56
C ALA A 36 -5.47 10.64 3.02
N LEU A 37 -4.14 10.60 2.79
CA LEU A 37 -3.30 9.54 3.33
C LEU A 37 -3.36 9.48 4.85
N VAL A 38 -3.26 10.62 5.54
CA VAL A 38 -3.36 10.67 7.01
C VAL A 38 -4.71 10.12 7.49
N HIS A 39 -5.81 10.49 6.85
CA HIS A 39 -7.14 9.96 7.18
C HIS A 39 -7.23 8.45 6.99
N ILE A 40 -6.80 7.94 5.84
CA ILE A 40 -6.86 6.51 5.50
C ILE A 40 -6.01 5.69 6.48
N PHE A 41 -4.81 6.16 6.84
CA PHE A 41 -3.97 5.51 7.84
C PHE A 41 -4.61 5.54 9.24
N GLY A 42 -5.29 6.63 9.60
CA GLY A 42 -6.07 6.73 10.84
C GLY A 42 -7.17 5.68 10.93
N GLU A 43 -7.94 5.51 9.84
CA GLU A 43 -9.02 4.53 9.76
C GLU A 43 -8.48 3.08 9.74
N ALA A 44 -7.40 2.82 9.01
CA ALA A 44 -6.73 1.52 9.01
C ALA A 44 -6.28 1.11 10.43
N ARG A 45 -5.74 2.06 11.22
CA ARG A 45 -5.34 1.81 12.62
C ARG A 45 -6.53 1.51 13.53
N ARG A 46 -7.68 2.17 13.31
CA ARG A 46 -8.89 1.98 14.13
C ARG A 46 -9.66 0.69 13.82
N THR A 47 -9.51 0.15 12.61
CA THR A 47 -10.30 -0.97 12.10
C THR A 47 -9.50 -2.27 12.02
N THR A 48 -8.47 -2.40 12.87
CA THR A 48 -7.60 -3.57 12.89
C THR A 48 -8.34 -4.85 13.33
N PRO A 49 -8.01 -6.03 12.76
CA PRO A 49 -7.05 -6.27 11.66
C PRO A 49 -7.55 -5.71 10.32
N SER A 50 -6.68 -5.02 9.57
CA SER A 50 -7.05 -4.29 8.34
C SER A 50 -5.99 -4.39 7.24
N ILE A 51 -6.35 -3.97 6.03
CA ILE A 51 -5.50 -4.04 4.83
C ILE A 51 -5.35 -2.64 4.24
N LEU A 52 -4.12 -2.17 4.09
CA LEU A 52 -3.77 -1.04 3.23
C LEU A 52 -3.46 -1.58 1.82
N TYR A 53 -4.19 -1.16 0.81
CA TYR A 53 -4.04 -1.66 -0.56
C TYR A 53 -3.49 -0.62 -1.51
N LEU A 54 -2.36 -0.91 -2.15
CA LEU A 54 -1.65 -0.03 -3.07
C LEU A 54 -1.58 -0.66 -4.47
N PRO A 55 -2.59 -0.42 -5.33
CA PRO A 55 -2.63 -1.00 -6.67
C PRO A 55 -1.59 -0.37 -7.60
N GLN A 56 -0.98 -1.17 -8.49
CA GLN A 56 -0.03 -0.70 -9.51
C GLN A 56 1.03 0.25 -8.95
N PHE A 57 1.71 -0.19 -7.90
CA PHE A 57 2.57 0.60 -7.05
C PHE A 57 3.66 1.38 -7.81
N HIS A 58 4.28 0.79 -8.84
CA HIS A 58 5.22 1.48 -9.71
C HIS A 58 4.62 2.74 -10.36
N LEU A 59 3.43 2.64 -10.95
CA LEU A 59 2.75 3.82 -11.53
C LEU A 59 2.31 4.82 -10.45
N TRP A 60 1.86 4.31 -9.29
CA TRP A 60 1.52 5.16 -8.15
C TRP A 60 2.74 5.99 -7.74
N TRP A 61 3.90 5.35 -7.62
CA TRP A 61 5.15 5.97 -7.24
C TRP A 61 5.54 7.04 -8.26
N ASP A 62 5.63 6.68 -9.54
CA ASP A 62 6.02 7.58 -10.62
C ASP A 62 5.11 8.82 -10.72
N THR A 63 3.81 8.64 -10.47
CA THR A 63 2.82 9.71 -10.56
C THR A 63 2.77 10.56 -9.29
N ALA A 64 3.02 9.99 -8.12
CA ALA A 64 3.04 10.73 -6.87
C ALA A 64 4.21 11.72 -6.86
N HIS A 65 3.97 12.96 -6.47
CA HIS A 65 5.04 13.93 -6.25
C HIS A 65 5.81 13.64 -4.95
N GLU A 66 7.01 14.21 -4.84
CA GLU A 66 7.97 13.94 -3.75
C GLU A 66 7.34 14.08 -2.35
N GLN A 67 6.55 15.14 -2.12
CA GLN A 67 5.89 15.36 -0.83
C GLN A 67 4.91 14.23 -0.47
N LEU A 68 4.14 13.72 -1.45
CA LEU A 68 3.18 12.64 -1.21
C LEU A 68 3.89 11.32 -0.88
N ARG A 69 5.00 11.02 -1.57
CA ARG A 69 5.86 9.87 -1.29
C ARG A 69 6.46 9.97 0.12
N ALA A 70 6.97 11.12 0.50
CA ALA A 70 7.53 11.37 1.83
C ALA A 70 6.49 11.17 2.95
N VAL A 71 5.26 11.63 2.75
CA VAL A 71 4.16 11.41 3.70
C VAL A 71 3.79 9.93 3.81
N LEU A 72 3.68 9.21 2.68
CA LEU A 72 3.45 7.76 2.70
C LEU A 72 4.53 7.03 3.51
N LEU A 73 5.80 7.29 3.22
CA LEU A 73 6.94 6.68 3.94
C LEU A 73 6.91 6.98 5.43
N THR A 74 6.62 8.23 5.80
CA THR A 74 6.51 8.65 7.21
C THR A 74 5.41 7.87 7.92
N LEU A 75 4.20 7.81 7.32
CA LEU A 75 3.06 7.12 7.92
C LEU A 75 3.28 5.61 8.05
N LEU A 76 3.97 4.99 7.10
CA LEU A 76 4.37 3.58 7.16
C LEU A 76 5.37 3.33 8.29
N ASN A 77 6.38 4.18 8.44
CA ASN A 77 7.37 4.08 9.52
C ASN A 77 6.75 4.31 10.91
N GLU A 78 5.67 5.06 11.00
CA GLU A 78 4.92 5.31 12.25
C GLU A 78 3.94 4.19 12.62
N LEU A 79 3.70 3.20 11.75
CA LEU A 79 2.86 2.06 12.11
C LEU A 79 3.53 1.25 13.22
N ALA A 80 2.84 1.12 14.35
CA ALA A 80 3.34 0.35 15.48
C ALA A 80 3.52 -1.13 15.06
N SER A 81 4.63 -1.73 15.47
CA SER A 81 5.03 -3.08 15.05
C SER A 81 4.02 -4.16 15.48
N ASN A 82 3.25 -3.91 16.54
CA ASN A 82 2.21 -4.79 17.10
C ASN A 82 0.80 -4.58 16.52
N LEU A 83 0.67 -3.70 15.52
CA LEU A 83 -0.61 -3.39 14.91
C LEU A 83 -0.85 -4.34 13.72
N PRO A 84 -1.93 -5.14 13.70
CA PRO A 84 -2.15 -6.13 12.63
C PRO A 84 -2.72 -5.46 11.38
N VAL A 85 -1.86 -4.72 10.68
CA VAL A 85 -2.15 -4.05 9.40
C VAL A 85 -1.32 -4.70 8.30
N LEU A 86 -1.99 -5.20 7.26
CA LEU A 86 -1.34 -5.74 6.08
C LEU A 86 -1.20 -4.64 5.03
N LEU A 87 0.01 -4.33 4.57
CA LEU A 87 0.21 -3.53 3.37
C LEU A 87 0.37 -4.46 2.15
N LEU A 88 -0.59 -4.37 1.24
CA LEU A 88 -0.67 -5.15 0.01
C LEU A 88 -0.42 -4.26 -1.20
N GLY A 89 0.71 -4.45 -1.87
CA GLY A 89 1.06 -3.77 -3.13
C GLY A 89 0.97 -4.72 -4.33
N THR A 90 0.57 -4.19 -5.49
CA THR A 90 0.69 -4.92 -6.76
C THR A 90 1.53 -4.14 -7.75
N SER A 91 2.33 -4.82 -8.56
CA SER A 91 3.10 -4.18 -9.64
C SER A 91 3.12 -5.04 -10.89
N SER A 92 3.22 -4.40 -12.06
CA SER A 92 3.43 -5.07 -13.36
C SER A 92 4.88 -4.98 -13.85
N VAL A 93 5.76 -4.32 -13.09
CA VAL A 93 7.21 -4.33 -13.30
C VAL A 93 7.90 -5.18 -12.23
N ALA A 94 9.07 -5.71 -12.57
CA ALA A 94 9.81 -6.57 -11.67
C ALA A 94 10.37 -5.77 -10.46
N PHE A 95 10.68 -6.44 -9.35
CA PHE A 95 11.09 -5.76 -8.12
C PHE A 95 12.47 -5.12 -8.26
N ASP A 96 13.35 -5.76 -9.02
CA ASP A 96 14.68 -5.27 -9.40
C ASP A 96 14.65 -4.13 -10.42
N GLU A 97 13.50 -3.90 -11.07
CA GLU A 97 13.27 -2.77 -11.97
C GLU A 97 12.69 -1.54 -11.24
N LEU A 98 12.30 -1.67 -9.97
CA LEU A 98 11.82 -0.54 -9.17
C LEU A 98 12.99 0.34 -8.72
N GLU A 99 12.73 1.65 -8.64
CA GLU A 99 13.65 2.59 -7.99
C GLU A 99 13.97 2.14 -6.55
N GLU A 100 15.20 2.36 -6.08
CA GLU A 100 15.66 1.88 -4.77
C GLU A 100 14.76 2.35 -3.61
N GLU A 101 14.31 3.61 -3.65
CA GLU A 101 13.40 4.18 -2.65
C GLU A 101 12.00 3.54 -2.72
N CYS A 102 11.51 3.24 -3.93
CA CYS A 102 10.26 2.54 -4.17
C CYS A 102 10.32 1.11 -3.62
N ALA A 103 11.41 0.39 -3.91
CA ALA A 103 11.65 -0.96 -3.40
C ALA A 103 11.84 -1.00 -1.87
N SER A 104 12.35 0.08 -1.27
CA SER A 104 12.64 0.17 0.17
C SER A 104 11.41 -0.10 1.05
N ILE A 105 10.21 0.31 0.59
CA ILE A 105 8.93 0.09 1.30
C ILE A 105 8.67 -1.40 1.57
N PHE A 106 9.11 -2.27 0.66
CA PHE A 106 8.87 -3.71 0.73
C PHE A 106 10.14 -4.53 1.00
N SER A 107 11.28 -3.88 1.17
CA SER A 107 12.58 -4.52 1.39
C SER A 107 12.66 -5.28 2.72
N SER A 108 11.74 -5.03 3.65
CA SER A 108 11.81 -5.55 5.02
C SER A 108 11.10 -6.89 5.28
N ARG A 109 10.35 -7.51 4.34
CA ARG A 109 9.93 -8.94 4.33
C ARG A 109 8.89 -9.27 3.23
N ASN A 110 8.95 -10.52 2.75
CA ASN A 110 7.99 -11.29 1.93
C ASN A 110 7.51 -10.65 0.60
N VAL A 111 8.35 -10.72 -0.43
CA VAL A 111 7.94 -10.51 -1.84
C VAL A 111 7.45 -11.83 -2.42
N TYR A 112 6.21 -11.88 -2.94
CA TYR A 112 5.68 -13.06 -3.64
C TYR A 112 5.60 -12.78 -5.14
N VAL A 113 6.34 -13.56 -5.92
CA VAL A 113 6.33 -13.53 -7.38
C VAL A 113 5.58 -14.77 -7.87
N PRO A 114 4.26 -14.71 -8.12
CA PRO A 114 3.59 -15.77 -8.86
C PRO A 114 4.25 -15.89 -10.24
N GLY A 115 4.29 -17.08 -10.85
CA GLY A 115 5.05 -17.40 -12.07
C GLY A 115 4.64 -16.69 -13.39
N GLY A 116 4.22 -15.41 -13.31
CA GLY A 116 4.01 -14.46 -14.40
C GLY A 116 4.35 -13.05 -13.92
N MET A 117 4.44 -12.09 -14.84
CA MET A 117 4.97 -10.71 -14.71
C MET A 117 4.41 -9.82 -13.57
N LEU A 118 3.46 -10.30 -12.76
CA LEU A 118 2.80 -9.52 -11.73
C LEU A 118 3.36 -9.86 -10.35
N ILE A 119 4.00 -8.88 -9.70
CA ILE A 119 4.60 -9.06 -8.37
C ILE A 119 3.61 -8.59 -7.30
N LEU A 120 3.44 -9.44 -6.29
CA LEU A 120 2.70 -9.12 -5.08
C LEU A 120 3.70 -8.74 -3.99
N PHE A 121 3.65 -7.48 -3.57
CA PHE A 121 4.40 -7.02 -2.43
C PHE A 121 3.55 -7.16 -1.18
N CYS A 122 4.01 -7.96 -0.23
CA CYS A 122 3.28 -8.26 0.99
C CYS A 122 4.11 -7.83 2.20
N LEU A 123 3.94 -6.59 2.64
CA LEU A 123 4.46 -6.19 3.95
C LEU A 123 3.40 -6.58 4.99
N VAL A 124 3.64 -7.75 5.58
CA VAL A 124 2.89 -8.20 6.75
C VAL A 124 3.48 -7.47 7.97
N VAL A 125 2.81 -6.42 8.48
CA VAL A 125 3.12 -5.92 9.83
C VAL A 125 2.51 -6.91 10.82
N LEU A 126 3.19 -8.04 11.01
CA LEU A 126 2.98 -8.95 12.13
C LEU A 126 4.30 -9.07 12.88
N THR A 127 4.45 -8.29 13.94
CA THR A 127 5.34 -8.62 15.05
C THR A 127 4.60 -8.51 16.37
#